data_AF-A0A521WHJ0-F1
#
_entry.id   AF-A0A521WHJ0-F1
#
_cell.length_a   1.000
_cell.length_b   1.000
_cell.length_c   1.000
_cell.angle_alpha   90.00
_cell.angle_beta   90.00
_cell.angle_gamma   90.00
#
_symmetry.space_group_name_H-M   'P 1'
#
loop_
_entity.id
_entity.type
_entity.pdbx_description
1 polymer ?
#
loop_
_entity_poly.entity_id
_entity_poly.type
_entity_poly.pdbx_seq_one_letter_code
_entity_poly.pdbx_strand_id
1 'polypeptide(L)'
;MARLEASIEDFSTRVATLPRSFWRRHGDTSLATLPGGIRLAVLTSPFIVRWAAWLVAMLIVFVSDLPPWNRQFEPWLIIGTMAQTAAVTFYVPVIRPLLLPPLRRWIDTPESYDVMAMGLTDLVLSMVAVYLSGGWGSPYYHFALTALLIPAFFLTFRGTVILCAAYMVAYIFGLATFGEGVRGWWKD
;
A
#
# COMPACT_ATOMS: atom_id res chain seq x y z
N MET A 1 -30.16 18.61 3.95
CA MET A 1 -28.82 18.97 4.46
C MET A 1 -28.61 18.53 5.92
N ALA A 2 -29.52 18.84 6.85
CA ALA A 2 -29.40 18.45 8.27
C ALA A 2 -29.16 16.94 8.57
N ARG A 3 -29.60 16.03 7.69
CA ARG A 3 -29.40 14.57 7.87
C ARG A 3 -27.97 14.09 7.61
N LEU A 4 -27.21 14.82 6.78
CA LEU A 4 -25.81 14.51 6.47
C LEU A 4 -24.87 15.00 7.58
N GLU A 5 -25.18 16.15 8.18
CA GLU A 5 -24.41 16.72 9.30
C GLU A 5 -24.48 15.81 10.53
N ALA A 6 -25.67 15.29 10.85
CA ALA A 6 -25.85 14.32 11.94
C ALA A 6 -25.04 13.03 11.74
N SER A 7 -24.87 12.57 10.48
CA SER A 7 -24.06 11.39 10.17
C SER A 7 -22.56 11.65 10.31
N ILE A 8 -22.11 12.86 10.04
CA ILE A 8 -20.68 13.23 10.15
C ILE A 8 -20.31 13.43 11.62
N GLU A 9 -21.19 14.02 12.42
CA GLU A 9 -21.00 14.13 13.87
C GLU A 9 -21.00 12.76 14.55
N ASP A 10 -21.92 11.86 14.19
CA ASP A 10 -21.96 10.51 14.76
C ASP A 10 -20.74 9.66 14.34
N PHE A 11 -20.17 9.92 13.16
CA PHE A 11 -18.92 9.30 12.76
C PHE A 11 -17.72 9.89 13.53
N SER A 12 -17.69 11.21 13.72
CA SER A 12 -16.65 11.90 14.50
C SER A 12 -16.61 11.45 15.96
N THR A 13 -17.77 11.29 16.61
CA THR A 13 -17.88 10.81 17.99
C THR A 13 -17.50 9.33 18.14
N ARG A 14 -17.83 8.48 17.16
CA ARG A 14 -17.37 7.08 17.12
C ARG A 14 -15.86 6.96 16.92
N VAL A 15 -15.27 7.83 16.12
CA VAL A 15 -13.81 7.91 15.95
C VAL A 15 -13.14 8.44 17.24
N ALA A 16 -13.78 9.38 17.93
CA ALA A 16 -13.27 9.95 19.19
C ALA A 16 -13.37 8.99 20.40
N THR A 17 -14.24 7.99 20.34
CA THR A 17 -14.45 6.98 21.40
C THR A 17 -13.62 5.71 21.19
N LEU A 18 -12.84 5.62 20.11
CA LEU A 18 -11.84 4.57 19.96
C LEU A 18 -10.84 4.65 21.14
N PRO A 19 -10.56 3.54 21.83
CA PRO A 19 -9.78 3.54 23.06
C PRO A 19 -8.41 4.18 22.81
N ARG A 20 -8.11 5.26 23.53
CA ARG A 20 -6.85 6.03 23.42
C ARG A 20 -5.59 5.18 23.66
N SER A 21 -5.73 3.96 24.19
CA SER A 21 -4.66 2.97 24.30
C SER A 21 -4.18 2.42 22.95
N PHE A 22 -4.97 2.54 21.89
CA PHE A 22 -4.64 2.09 20.52
C PHE A 22 -3.47 2.85 19.88
N TRP A 23 -3.11 4.01 20.46
CA TRP A 23 -2.09 4.93 19.93
C TRP A 23 -0.94 5.23 20.90
N ARG A 24 -0.87 4.52 22.04
CA ARG A 24 0.28 4.65 22.96
C ARG A 24 1.49 3.90 22.38
N ARG A 25 2.21 4.55 21.47
CA ARG A 25 3.63 4.22 21.22
C ARG A 25 4.49 5.22 22.00
N HIS A 26 5.34 4.71 22.88
CA HIS A 26 6.56 5.38 23.34
C HIS A 26 7.43 5.66 22.11
N GLY A 27 7.60 6.93 21.71
CA GLY A 27 8.52 7.30 20.63
C GLY A 27 8.32 8.69 20.06
N ASP A 28 7.15 9.01 19.53
CA ASP A 28 6.98 10.21 18.70
C ASP A 28 5.89 11.14 19.24
N THR A 29 6.29 12.02 20.17
CA THR A 29 5.50 13.17 20.60
C THR A 29 5.20 14.16 19.47
N SER A 30 5.91 14.09 18.33
CA SER A 30 5.80 15.02 17.20
C SER A 30 4.51 14.89 16.38
N LEU A 31 3.93 13.69 16.29
CA LEU A 31 2.66 13.47 15.56
C LEU A 31 1.43 13.79 16.42
N ALA A 32 1.59 13.80 17.75
CA ALA A 32 0.52 14.16 18.68
C ALA A 32 0.33 15.68 18.80
N THR A 33 1.36 16.47 18.48
CA THR A 33 1.31 17.94 18.47
C THR A 33 0.72 18.52 17.19
N LEU A 34 0.47 17.70 16.17
CA LEU A 34 -0.11 18.17 14.91
C LEU A 34 -1.63 18.34 15.07
N PRO A 35 -2.19 19.47 14.59
CA PRO A 35 -3.63 19.65 14.45
C PRO A 35 -4.27 18.44 13.77
N GLY A 36 -5.43 17.99 14.25
CA GLY A 36 -6.06 16.73 13.81
C GLY A 36 -6.23 16.59 12.30
N GLY A 37 -6.45 17.69 11.58
CA GLY A 37 -6.52 17.71 10.12
C GLY A 37 -5.20 17.38 9.41
N ILE A 38 -4.06 17.85 9.96
CA ILE A 38 -2.73 17.57 9.38
C ILE A 38 -2.37 16.10 9.61
N ARG A 39 -2.71 15.56 10.78
CA ARG A 39 -2.47 14.15 11.08
C ARG A 39 -3.27 13.22 10.17
N LEU A 40 -4.53 13.55 9.88
CA LEU A 40 -5.34 12.82 8.92
C LEU A 40 -4.73 12.89 7.52
N ALA A 41 -4.35 14.09 7.06
CA ALA A 41 -3.74 14.29 5.75
C ALA A 41 -2.42 13.50 5.58
N VAL A 42 -1.56 13.48 6.60
CA VAL A 42 -0.32 12.71 6.57
C VAL A 42 -0.61 11.21 6.49
N LEU A 43 -1.61 10.71 7.23
CA LEU A 43 -1.96 9.29 7.24
C LEU A 43 -2.71 8.84 5.99
N THR A 44 -3.47 9.72 5.33
CA THR A 44 -4.18 9.41 4.08
C THR A 44 -3.30 9.62 2.85
N SER A 45 -2.26 10.45 2.94
CA SER A 45 -1.37 10.76 1.81
C SER A 45 -0.79 9.53 1.08
N PRO A 46 -0.36 8.43 1.75
CA PRO A 46 0.21 7.28 1.06
C PRO A 46 -0.84 6.55 0.22
N PHE A 47 -2.08 6.50 0.70
CA PHE A 47 -3.19 5.86 0.00
C PHE A 47 -3.61 6.69 -1.22
N ILE A 48 -3.67 8.02 -1.10
CA ILE A 48 -3.95 8.91 -2.24
C ILE A 48 -2.90 8.71 -3.33
N VAL A 49 -1.63 8.73 -2.95
CA VAL A 49 -0.51 8.50 -3.89
C VAL A 49 -0.60 7.12 -4.52
N ARG A 50 -0.99 6.09 -3.76
CA ARG A 50 -1.16 4.72 -4.25
C ARG A 50 -2.30 4.58 -5.26
N TRP A 51 -3.46 5.18 -4.99
CA TRP A 51 -4.59 5.23 -5.93
C TRP A 51 -4.22 6.02 -7.19
N ALA A 52 -3.50 7.13 -7.06
CA ALA A 52 -3.02 7.90 -8.21
C ALA A 52 -2.03 7.08 -9.06
N ALA A 53 -1.08 6.39 -8.44
CA ALA A 53 -0.13 5.52 -9.15
C ALA A 53 -0.83 4.37 -9.87
N TRP A 54 -1.85 3.77 -9.24
CA TRP A 54 -2.68 2.75 -9.89
C TRP A 54 -3.47 3.31 -11.08
N LEU A 55 -4.09 4.49 -10.95
CA LEU A 55 -4.81 5.14 -12.05
C LEU A 55 -3.90 5.48 -13.23
N VAL A 56 -2.70 5.99 -12.94
CA VAL A 56 -1.69 6.25 -13.96
C VAL A 56 -1.28 4.96 -14.65
N ALA A 57 -1.04 3.88 -13.89
CA ALA A 57 -0.67 2.60 -14.46
C ALA A 57 -1.77 2.05 -15.37
N MET A 58 -3.02 2.08 -14.89
CA MET A 58 -4.20 1.69 -15.65
C MET A 58 -4.34 2.50 -16.94
N LEU A 59 -4.18 3.83 -16.88
CA LEU A 59 -4.25 4.71 -18.06
C LEU A 59 -3.17 4.36 -19.09
N ILE A 60 -1.94 4.11 -18.65
CA ILE A 60 -0.84 3.70 -19.53
C ILE A 60 -1.19 2.37 -20.22
N VAL A 61 -1.69 1.38 -19.48
CA VAL A 61 -2.12 0.09 -20.06
C VAL A 61 -3.24 0.27 -21.07
N PHE A 62 -4.19 1.18 -20.84
CA PHE A 62 -5.29 1.43 -21.78
C PHE A 62 -4.85 2.12 -23.08
N VAL A 63 -3.82 2.97 -23.03
CA VAL A 63 -3.38 3.76 -24.19
C VAL A 63 -2.24 3.09 -24.96
N SER A 64 -1.50 2.16 -24.33
CA SER A 64 -0.31 1.55 -24.92
C SER A 64 -0.64 0.28 -25.72
N ASP A 65 -0.01 0.14 -26.88
CA ASP A 65 -0.02 -1.11 -27.64
C ASP A 65 0.88 -2.14 -26.97
N LEU A 66 0.28 -3.00 -26.14
CA LEU A 66 1.02 -4.04 -25.42
C LEU A 66 1.45 -5.16 -26.35
N PRO A 67 2.66 -5.70 -26.15
CA PRO A 67 3.08 -6.93 -26.80
C PRO A 67 2.11 -8.09 -26.53
N PRO A 68 1.90 -9.01 -27.50
CA PRO A 68 0.89 -10.07 -27.40
C PRO A 68 1.03 -10.96 -26.16
N TRP A 69 2.26 -11.18 -25.69
CA TRP A 69 2.55 -12.04 -24.55
C TRP A 69 2.19 -11.41 -23.19
N ASN A 70 2.16 -10.08 -23.08
CA ASN A 70 1.75 -9.37 -21.86
C ASN A 70 0.24 -9.16 -21.82
N ARG A 71 -0.40 -9.01 -22.98
CA ARG A 71 -1.83 -8.71 -23.12
C ARG A 71 -2.74 -9.71 -22.40
N GLN A 72 -2.33 -10.97 -22.25
CA GLN A 72 -3.12 -11.98 -21.54
C GLN A 72 -3.14 -11.79 -20.00
N PHE A 73 -2.10 -11.16 -19.43
CA PHE A 73 -1.99 -10.95 -17.99
C PHE A 73 -2.59 -9.62 -17.55
N GLU A 74 -2.57 -8.61 -18.42
CA GLU A 74 -2.97 -7.24 -18.07
C GLU A 74 -4.36 -7.12 -17.42
N PRO A 75 -5.44 -7.78 -17.89
CA PRO A 75 -6.74 -7.68 -17.22
C PRO A 75 -6.69 -8.19 -15.77
N TRP A 76 -5.95 -9.28 -15.54
CA TRP A 76 -5.77 -9.87 -14.21
C TRP A 76 -4.89 -9.01 -13.32
N LEU A 77 -3.87 -8.36 -13.89
CA LEU A 77 -2.99 -7.45 -13.16
C LEU A 77 -3.73 -6.17 -12.75
N ILE A 78 -4.55 -5.58 -13.63
CA ILE A 78 -5.39 -4.42 -13.28
C ILE A 78 -6.35 -4.78 -12.15
N ILE A 79 -7.12 -5.88 -12.30
CA ILE A 79 -8.10 -6.30 -11.29
C ILE A 79 -7.38 -6.66 -9.97
N GLY A 80 -6.28 -7.40 -10.05
CA GLY A 80 -5.50 -7.82 -8.90
C GLY A 80 -4.90 -6.64 -8.14
N THR A 81 -4.27 -5.70 -8.84
CA THR A 81 -3.69 -4.49 -8.22
C THR A 81 -4.75 -3.52 -7.70
N MET A 82 -5.94 -3.48 -8.32
CA MET A 82 -7.09 -2.74 -7.79
C MET A 82 -7.57 -3.36 -6.47
N ALA A 83 -7.79 -4.68 -6.46
CA ALA A 83 -8.22 -5.41 -5.27
C ALA A 83 -7.19 -5.31 -4.15
N GLN A 84 -5.90 -5.40 -4.48
CA GLN A 84 -4.79 -5.18 -3.57
C GLN A 84 -4.82 -3.77 -2.97
N THR A 85 -4.93 -2.74 -3.81
CA THR A 85 -4.99 -1.33 -3.36
C THR A 85 -6.19 -1.07 -2.46
N ALA A 86 -7.35 -1.60 -2.83
CA ALA A 86 -8.56 -1.53 -2.01
C ALA A 86 -8.36 -2.25 -0.67
N ALA A 87 -7.85 -3.49 -0.69
CA ALA A 87 -7.61 -4.27 0.53
C ALA A 87 -6.68 -3.55 1.50
N VAL A 88 -5.60 -2.96 1.00
CA VAL A 88 -4.64 -2.19 1.79
C VAL A 88 -5.26 -0.90 2.34
N THR A 89 -6.03 -0.19 1.53
CA THR A 89 -6.75 1.04 1.95
C THR A 89 -7.76 0.74 3.05
N PHE A 90 -8.54 -0.33 2.89
CA PHE A 90 -9.58 -0.72 3.83
C PHE A 90 -9.07 -1.62 4.95
N TYR A 91 -7.77 -1.91 4.98
CA TYR A 91 -7.18 -2.83 5.95
C TYR A 91 -7.49 -2.40 7.38
N VAL A 92 -7.03 -1.20 7.76
CA VAL A 92 -7.19 -0.68 9.11
C VAL A 92 -8.65 -0.37 9.48
N PRO A 93 -9.46 0.32 8.63
CA PRO A 93 -10.80 0.71 9.03
C PRO A 93 -11.84 -0.42 8.96
N VAL A 94 -11.64 -1.44 8.11
CA VAL A 94 -12.68 -2.46 7.83
C VAL A 94 -12.18 -3.87 8.09
N ILE A 95 -11.10 -4.28 7.43
CA ILE A 95 -10.64 -5.68 7.46
C ILE A 95 -10.14 -6.05 8.86
N ARG A 96 -9.35 -5.18 9.46
CA ARG A 96 -8.73 -5.36 10.77
C ARG A 96 -9.78 -5.56 11.89
N PRO A 97 -10.80 -4.69 12.07
CA PRO A 97 -11.82 -4.91 13.09
C PRO A 97 -12.72 -6.13 12.81
N LEU A 98 -12.89 -6.54 11.55
CA LEU A 98 -13.71 -7.70 11.20
C LEU A 98 -12.96 -9.03 11.34
N LEU A 99 -11.68 -9.08 10.94
CA LEU A 99 -10.89 -10.30 10.87
C LEU A 99 -10.01 -10.55 12.09
N LEU A 100 -9.49 -9.52 12.76
CA LEU A 100 -8.61 -9.75 13.91
C LEU A 100 -9.30 -10.41 15.12
N PRO A 101 -10.54 -10.06 15.53
CA PRO A 101 -11.16 -10.69 16.69
C PRO A 101 -11.27 -12.23 16.61
N PRO A 102 -11.70 -12.85 15.48
CA PRO A 102 -11.67 -14.30 15.36
C PRO A 102 -10.24 -14.85 15.21
N LEU A 103 -9.33 -14.14 14.55
CA LEU A 103 -7.94 -14.60 14.35
C LEU A 103 -7.10 -14.58 15.63
N ARG A 104 -7.37 -13.65 16.55
CA ARG A 104 -6.72 -13.55 17.87
C ARG A 104 -6.95 -14.78 18.75
N ARG A 105 -7.94 -15.61 18.44
CA ARG A 105 -8.12 -16.90 19.12
C ARG A 105 -7.01 -17.89 18.79
N TRP A 106 -6.28 -17.66 17.69
CA TRP A 106 -5.28 -18.57 17.15
C TRP A 106 -3.88 -17.96 17.08
N ILE A 107 -3.78 -16.63 16.96
CA ILE A 107 -2.52 -15.92 16.78
C ILE A 107 -2.45 -14.73 17.74
N ASP A 108 -1.48 -14.77 18.65
CA ASP A 108 -1.24 -13.74 19.65
C ASP A 108 -0.10 -12.81 19.21
N THR A 109 -0.26 -12.18 18.03
CA THR A 109 0.74 -11.26 17.50
C THR A 109 0.46 -9.80 17.92
N PRO A 110 1.51 -9.03 18.24
CA PRO A 110 1.31 -7.62 18.59
C PRO A 110 0.78 -6.82 17.40
N GLU A 111 -0.16 -5.94 17.68
CA GLU A 111 -0.89 -5.12 16.70
C GLU A 111 -0.02 -4.33 15.72
N SER A 112 1.20 -3.97 16.12
CA SER A 112 2.16 -3.24 15.29
C SER A 112 2.82 -4.09 14.19
N TYR A 113 2.93 -5.41 14.40
CA TYR A 113 3.48 -6.32 13.39
C TYR A 113 2.50 -6.55 12.24
N ASP A 114 1.22 -6.43 12.52
CA ASP A 114 0.14 -6.71 11.59
C ASP A 114 0.15 -5.74 10.38
N VAL A 115 0.18 -4.43 10.65
CA VAL A 115 0.22 -3.41 9.59
C VAL A 115 1.56 -3.44 8.83
N MET A 116 2.65 -3.77 9.52
CA MET A 116 3.96 -3.96 8.88
C MET A 116 3.94 -5.16 7.93
N ALA A 117 3.42 -6.30 8.38
CA ALA A 117 3.30 -7.51 7.58
C ALA A 117 2.38 -7.28 6.38
N MET A 118 1.28 -6.53 6.56
CA MET A 118 0.41 -6.10 5.48
C MET A 118 1.19 -5.24 4.46
N GLY A 119 1.93 -4.21 4.90
CA GLY A 119 2.72 -3.37 4.01
C GLY A 119 3.84 -4.12 3.27
N LEU A 120 4.48 -5.11 3.91
CA LEU A 120 5.46 -5.98 3.27
C LEU A 120 4.81 -6.94 2.26
N THR A 121 3.65 -7.50 2.60
CA THR A 121 2.86 -8.35 1.69
C THR A 121 2.44 -7.56 0.47
N ASP A 122 1.98 -6.33 0.67
CA ASP A 122 1.63 -5.39 -0.38
C ASP A 122 2.81 -5.09 -1.30
N LEU A 123 3.99 -4.81 -0.74
CA LEU A 123 5.22 -4.64 -1.51
C LEU A 123 5.55 -5.89 -2.36
N VAL A 124 5.51 -7.08 -1.75
CA VAL A 124 5.80 -8.34 -2.46
C VAL A 124 4.82 -8.57 -3.61
N LEU A 125 3.53 -8.38 -3.37
CA LEU A 125 2.50 -8.50 -4.42
C LEU A 125 2.70 -7.48 -5.54
N SER A 126 3.07 -6.25 -5.20
CA SER A 126 3.40 -5.24 -6.21
C SER A 126 4.64 -5.61 -7.03
N MET A 127 5.68 -6.21 -6.41
CA MET A 127 6.85 -6.73 -7.14
C MET A 127 6.48 -7.88 -8.08
N VAL A 128 5.56 -8.76 -7.67
CA VAL A 128 5.02 -9.82 -8.55
C VAL A 128 4.29 -9.21 -9.75
N ALA A 129 3.50 -8.15 -9.55
CA ALA A 129 2.82 -7.46 -10.65
C ALA A 129 3.81 -6.83 -11.64
N VAL A 130 4.87 -6.18 -11.15
CA VAL A 130 5.96 -5.64 -11.98
C VAL A 130 6.61 -6.76 -12.79
N TYR A 131 6.96 -7.87 -12.14
CA TYR A 131 7.57 -9.02 -12.81
C TYR A 131 6.69 -9.55 -13.95
N LEU A 132 5.40 -9.78 -13.67
CA LEU A 132 4.44 -10.34 -14.63
C LEU A 132 4.08 -9.39 -15.78
N SER A 133 4.10 -8.08 -15.56
CA SER A 133 3.78 -7.09 -16.61
C SER A 133 4.92 -6.88 -17.61
N GLY A 134 6.12 -7.40 -17.39
CA GLY A 134 7.29 -7.07 -18.22
C GLY A 134 8.23 -6.10 -17.51
N GLY A 135 8.50 -6.39 -16.24
CA GLY A 135 9.62 -5.85 -15.47
C GLY A 135 9.56 -4.35 -15.20
N TRP A 136 10.75 -3.77 -15.05
CA TRP A 136 10.93 -2.40 -14.53
C TRP A 136 10.50 -1.30 -15.50
N GLY A 137 10.30 -1.62 -16.77
CA GLY A 137 9.71 -0.71 -17.77
C GLY A 137 8.18 -0.66 -17.74
N SER A 138 7.54 -1.51 -16.93
CA SER A 138 6.09 -1.59 -16.84
C SER A 138 5.48 -0.40 -16.08
N PRO A 139 4.23 -0.02 -16.38
CA PRO A 139 3.49 1.01 -15.65
C PRO A 139 3.31 0.69 -14.17
N TYR A 140 3.38 -0.60 -13.79
CA TYR A 140 3.27 -1.06 -12.40
C TYR A 140 4.51 -0.76 -11.56
N TYR A 141 5.64 -0.33 -12.17
CA TYR A 141 6.83 0.06 -11.41
C TYR A 141 6.55 1.17 -10.41
N HIS A 142 5.88 2.24 -10.87
CA HIS A 142 5.52 3.36 -10.00
C HIS A 142 4.54 2.92 -8.91
N PHE A 143 3.59 2.05 -9.24
CA PHE A 143 2.69 1.45 -8.27
C PHE A 143 3.46 0.70 -7.16
N ALA A 144 4.47 -0.08 -7.54
CA ALA A 144 5.26 -0.84 -6.60
C ALA A 144 6.17 0.02 -5.71
N LEU A 145 6.75 1.09 -6.26
CA LEU A 145 7.48 2.09 -5.47
C LEU A 145 6.60 2.69 -4.36
N THR A 146 5.34 3.00 -4.66
CA THR A 146 4.43 3.56 -3.65
C THR A 146 4.11 2.57 -2.51
N ALA A 147 4.34 1.27 -2.70
CA ALA A 147 4.13 0.27 -1.65
C ALA A 147 5.12 0.41 -0.50
N LEU A 148 6.27 1.07 -0.73
CA LEU A 148 7.26 1.36 0.31
C LEU A 148 6.79 2.44 1.29
N LEU A 149 5.84 3.30 0.87
CA LEU A 149 5.40 4.43 1.69
C LEU A 149 4.78 3.92 2.99
N ILE A 150 3.87 2.95 2.90
CA ILE A 150 3.15 2.41 4.06
C ILE A 150 4.11 1.89 5.14
N PRO A 151 5.00 0.91 4.88
CA PRO A 151 5.95 0.44 5.89
C PRO A 151 6.91 1.53 6.35
N ALA A 152 7.34 2.46 5.47
CA ALA A 152 8.22 3.56 5.86
C ALA A 152 7.61 4.49 6.92
N PHE A 153 6.28 4.67 6.95
CA PHE A 153 5.59 5.43 8.00
C PHE A 153 5.59 4.74 9.38
N PHE A 154 5.79 3.42 9.44
CA PHE A 154 5.77 2.66 10.69
C PHE A 154 7.16 2.27 11.21
N LEU A 155 8.18 2.42 10.37
CA LEU A 155 9.58 2.15 10.69
C LEU A 155 10.26 3.37 11.32
N THR A 156 11.29 3.12 12.13
CA THR A 156 12.24 4.15 12.55
C THR A 156 13.13 4.55 11.39
N PHE A 157 13.84 5.69 11.48
CA PHE A 157 14.79 6.11 10.44
C PHE A 157 15.75 4.99 10.01
N ARG A 158 16.31 4.24 10.97
CA ARG A 158 17.17 3.06 10.70
C ARG A 158 16.42 1.97 9.93
N GLY A 159 15.18 1.68 10.32
CA GLY A 159 14.32 0.73 9.61
C GLY A 159 14.03 1.17 8.19
N THR A 160 13.72 2.44 7.96
CA THR A 160 13.49 3.00 6.62
C THR A 160 14.74 2.92 5.74
N VAL A 161 15.92 3.21 6.28
CA VAL A 161 17.19 3.04 5.53
C VAL A 161 17.42 1.58 5.15
N ILE A 162 17.18 0.64 6.07
CA ILE A 162 17.29 -0.80 5.79
C ILE A 162 16.27 -1.22 4.72
N LEU A 163 15.02 -0.76 4.81
CA LEU A 163 13.99 -1.04 3.83
C LEU A 163 14.37 -0.50 2.44
N CYS A 164 14.87 0.74 2.36
CA CYS A 164 15.37 1.31 1.12
C CYS A 164 16.53 0.51 0.55
N ALA A 165 17.50 0.12 1.38
CA ALA A 165 18.63 -0.69 0.95
C ALA A 165 18.18 -2.07 0.44
N ALA A 166 17.28 -2.74 1.15
CA ALA A 166 16.71 -4.02 0.73
C ALA A 166 15.94 -3.90 -0.59
N TYR A 167 15.16 -2.84 -0.76
CA TYR A 167 14.48 -2.54 -2.02
C TYR A 167 15.49 -2.30 -3.16
N MET A 168 16.55 -1.51 -2.92
CA MET A 168 17.59 -1.26 -3.92
C MET A 168 18.32 -2.54 -4.32
N VAL A 169 18.61 -3.43 -3.37
CA VAL A 169 19.20 -4.75 -3.65
C VAL A 169 18.24 -5.60 -4.49
N ALA A 170 16.96 -5.66 -4.13
CA ALA A 170 15.95 -6.38 -4.90
C ALA A 170 15.77 -5.80 -6.31
N TYR A 171 15.83 -4.47 -6.45
CA TYR A 171 15.79 -3.77 -7.72
C TYR A 171 16.98 -4.12 -8.61
N ILE A 172 18.21 -3.98 -8.08
CA ILE A 172 19.45 -4.29 -8.81
C ILE A 172 19.50 -5.78 -9.17
N PHE A 173 19.15 -6.65 -8.23
CA PHE A 173 19.08 -8.09 -8.48
C PHE A 173 18.05 -8.40 -9.55
N GLY A 174 16.84 -7.84 -9.44
CA GLY A 174 15.78 -8.04 -10.43
C GLY A 174 16.18 -7.57 -11.83
N LEU A 175 16.86 -6.43 -11.95
CA LEU A 175 17.45 -5.96 -13.19
C LEU A 175 18.52 -6.94 -13.71
N ALA A 176 19.41 -7.42 -12.84
CA ALA A 176 20.51 -8.29 -13.22
C ALA A 176 20.05 -9.70 -13.64
N THR A 177 18.99 -10.24 -13.03
CA THR A 177 18.53 -11.61 -13.30
C THR A 177 17.42 -11.69 -14.32
N PHE A 178 16.51 -10.72 -14.32
CA PHE A 178 15.32 -10.75 -15.18
C PHE A 178 15.38 -9.70 -16.29
N GLY A 179 16.40 -8.83 -16.31
CA GLY A 179 16.48 -7.73 -17.25
C GLY A 179 15.20 -6.89 -17.20
N GLU A 180 14.45 -6.94 -18.29
CA GLU A 180 13.19 -6.23 -18.50
C GLU A 180 11.95 -7.06 -18.12
N GLY A 181 12.09 -8.17 -17.38
CA GLY A 181 10.98 -9.03 -16.93
C GLY A 181 10.91 -10.37 -17.67
N VAL A 182 9.86 -11.17 -17.40
CA VAL A 182 9.78 -12.59 -17.81
C VAL A 182 9.96 -12.81 -19.32
N ARG A 183 9.64 -11.82 -20.17
CA ARG A 183 9.48 -12.02 -21.62
C ARG A 183 9.84 -10.82 -22.52
N GLY A 184 10.66 -9.88 -22.06
CA GLY A 184 11.17 -8.76 -22.90
C GLY A 184 10.51 -7.40 -22.66
N TRP A 185 10.92 -6.38 -23.43
CA TRP A 185 10.62 -4.96 -23.18
C TRP A 185 9.13 -4.61 -23.32
N TRP A 186 8.74 -3.56 -22.61
CA TRP A 186 7.36 -3.05 -22.59
C TRP A 186 7.04 -2.17 -23.81
N LYS A 187 8.05 -1.81 -24.60
CA LYS A 187 7.95 -1.05 -25.85
C LYS A 187 8.85 -1.71 -26.89
N ASP A 188 8.26 -2.20 -27.97
CA ASP A 188 8.98 -2.52 -29.21
C ASP A 188 8.90 -1.31 -30.16
#